data_AF-A0A6N7Z3K7-F1
#
_entry.id   AF-A0A6N7Z3K7-F1
#
_cell.length_a   1.000
_cell.length_b   1.000
_cell.length_c   1.000
_cell.angle_alpha   90.00
_cell.angle_beta   90.00
_cell.angle_gamma   90.00
#
_symmetry.space_group_name_H-M   'P 1'
#
loop_
_entity.id
_entity.type
_entity.pdbx_description
1 polymer ?
#
loop_
_entity_poly.entity_id
_entity_poly.type
_entity_poly.pdbx_seq_one_letter_code
_entity_poly.pdbx_strand_id
1 'polypeptide(L)'
;MRCPVIAPAIPCKQSALARRTTIMHTPEETFRAMLDAAVRLQNGDQSQVDELAGFYAEETNVRHPLAPLGDTPLLSREALRQHFAAAGQAGLPGLRIEDIRVHHTADPEVVIGEFIYRGDGGWSAPNIIVFRIRDGLIVESRDYIDHLGLARATNMVDALCAQLTTAAAPDAQRGPQLAPQLDPQFAEVLARVAAAGVMPLVRGTAQETRERHRALTMARRGPEFVPETVAEVRDERIPGGAGELPVRVYVPAHDRGRVVTYLHGGGFVVGDLDTHDPVCRRVANAVGAVVVSVDYRLAPEHRHPAAVDDALAGLAWSARTFPQRVPGIAGDSAGATLAAIAALAVRGTPDAPAAQLLLYPQTDPTLSQPSVQANGEGYLLTRTELEAFNGWYRSGTSADASLALLDTDVAGAPPAVVATAQFDPLRDEGDAYAARLAVAGVPVRHLPGPGLIHGWFAMLGVSAAADAQAVAVLSAFGELLGG
;
A
#
# COMPACT_ATOMS: atom_id res chain seq x y z
N MET A 1 -2.14 2.91 75.88
CA MET A 1 -1.81 3.59 74.62
C MET A 1 -2.87 3.27 73.59
N ARG A 2 -3.85 4.17 73.41
CA ARG A 2 -4.87 4.15 72.34
C ARG A 2 -5.39 5.56 72.11
N CYS A 3 -5.78 5.80 70.86
CA CYS A 3 -6.57 6.92 70.30
C CYS A 3 -5.83 8.24 69.98
N PRO A 4 -6.35 9.07 69.05
CA PRO A 4 -7.07 8.76 67.79
C PRO A 4 -6.71 9.71 66.62
N VAL A 5 -7.27 9.40 65.44
CA VAL A 5 -7.23 10.20 64.20
C VAL A 5 -8.18 11.41 64.27
N ILE A 6 -7.72 12.58 63.82
CA ILE A 6 -8.54 13.78 63.57
C ILE A 6 -8.19 14.32 62.18
N ALA A 7 -9.19 14.48 61.32
CA ALA A 7 -9.12 15.27 60.08
C ALA A 7 -9.91 16.58 60.28
N PRO A 8 -9.43 17.73 59.78
CA PRO A 8 -10.24 18.95 59.73
C PRO A 8 -10.80 19.22 58.32
N ALA A 9 -12.03 19.72 58.30
CA ALA A 9 -12.75 20.24 57.14
C ALA A 9 -12.55 21.76 56.99
N ILE A 10 -12.46 22.30 55.77
CA ILE A 10 -12.72 23.72 55.42
C ILE A 10 -13.19 23.81 53.93
N PRO A 11 -13.85 24.87 53.44
CA PRO A 11 -15.31 24.95 53.31
C PRO A 11 -15.81 25.27 51.88
N CYS A 12 -17.13 25.17 51.74
CA CYS A 12 -17.95 25.57 50.60
C CYS A 12 -17.73 27.04 50.16
N LYS A 13 -17.55 27.24 48.85
CA LYS A 13 -17.94 28.48 48.14
C LYS A 13 -18.81 28.10 46.95
N GLN A 14 -20.12 28.26 47.14
CA GLN A 14 -21.08 28.36 46.05
C GLN A 14 -20.73 29.59 45.20
N SER A 15 -20.44 29.38 43.92
CA SER A 15 -20.68 30.40 42.89
C SER A 15 -21.72 29.82 41.93
N ALA A 16 -22.75 30.63 41.67
CA ALA A 16 -23.97 30.23 41.02
C ALA A 16 -23.74 29.82 39.56
N LEU A 17 -23.64 28.52 39.27
CA LEU A 17 -23.97 28.02 37.94
C LEU A 17 -25.50 28.04 37.83
N ALA A 18 -25.99 28.94 36.98
CA ALA A 18 -27.34 28.89 36.46
C ALA A 18 -27.59 27.46 35.93
N ARG A 19 -28.52 26.75 36.58
CA ARG A 19 -29.03 25.47 36.09
C ARG A 19 -29.69 25.72 34.74
N ARG A 20 -28.96 25.50 33.64
CA ARG A 20 -29.59 25.11 32.38
C ARG A 20 -30.05 23.68 32.59
N THR A 21 -31.36 23.50 32.68
CA THR A 21 -32.02 22.20 32.53
C THR A 21 -31.59 21.66 31.17
N THR A 22 -30.65 20.72 31.12
CA THR A 22 -30.26 20.08 29.85
C THR A 22 -31.46 19.24 29.40
N ILE A 23 -32.23 19.75 28.45
CA ILE A 23 -33.20 18.94 27.73
C ILE A 23 -32.37 17.88 27.02
N MET A 24 -32.48 16.61 27.44
CA MET A 24 -31.85 15.52 26.70
C MET A 24 -32.58 15.39 25.38
N HIS A 25 -31.91 15.79 24.30
CA HIS A 25 -32.42 15.62 22.96
C HIS A 25 -32.35 14.15 22.56
N THR A 26 -33.39 13.67 21.88
CA THR A 26 -33.31 12.41 21.13
C THR A 26 -32.23 12.51 20.04
N PRO A 27 -31.70 11.38 19.53
CA PRO A 27 -30.75 11.40 18.41
C PRO A 27 -31.26 12.17 17.19
N GLU A 28 -32.54 12.04 16.85
CA GLU A 28 -33.15 12.79 15.74
C GLU A 28 -33.28 14.29 16.02
N GLU A 29 -33.69 14.69 17.23
CA GLU A 29 -33.76 16.11 17.62
C GLU A 29 -32.36 16.75 17.62
N THR A 30 -31.36 16.03 18.12
CA THR A 30 -29.95 16.45 18.11
C THR A 30 -29.46 16.65 16.68
N PHE A 31 -29.75 15.70 15.79
CA PHE A 31 -29.40 15.78 14.37
C PHE A 31 -30.01 17.02 13.70
N ARG A 32 -31.31 17.24 13.86
CA ARG A 32 -32.01 18.38 13.25
C ARG A 32 -31.54 19.72 13.80
N ALA A 33 -31.37 19.84 15.11
CA ALA A 33 -30.89 21.06 15.75
C ALA A 33 -29.47 21.43 15.30
N MET A 34 -28.61 20.44 15.11
CA MET A 34 -27.25 20.66 14.58
C MET A 34 -27.31 21.17 13.14
N LEU A 35 -28.10 20.53 12.26
CA LEU A 35 -28.25 20.98 10.88
C LEU A 35 -28.75 22.44 10.79
N ASP A 36 -29.72 22.82 11.61
CA ASP A 36 -30.24 24.18 11.65
C ASP A 36 -29.16 25.19 12.10
N ALA A 37 -28.37 24.85 13.11
CA ALA A 37 -27.25 25.68 13.56
C ALA A 37 -26.16 25.80 12.48
N ALA A 38 -25.88 24.72 11.75
CA ALA A 38 -24.93 24.70 10.64
C ALA A 38 -25.37 25.63 9.50
N VAL A 39 -26.66 25.63 9.14
CA VAL A 39 -27.22 26.54 8.15
C VAL A 39 -27.07 28.00 8.59
N ARG A 40 -27.37 28.32 9.85
CA ARG A 40 -27.22 29.69 10.38
C ARG A 40 -25.77 30.16 10.33
N LEU A 41 -24.83 29.30 10.73
CA LEU A 41 -23.40 29.59 10.64
C LEU A 41 -22.96 29.88 9.20
N GLN A 42 -23.36 29.02 8.25
CA GLN A 42 -23.01 29.17 6.84
C GLN A 42 -23.61 30.44 6.20
N ASN A 43 -24.75 30.91 6.72
CA ASN A 43 -25.34 32.19 6.33
C ASN A 43 -24.78 33.40 7.10
N GLY A 44 -23.67 33.22 7.83
CA GLY A 44 -22.89 34.31 8.42
C GLY A 44 -23.09 34.55 9.92
N ASP A 45 -23.93 33.76 10.61
CA ASP A 45 -24.11 33.87 12.06
C ASP A 45 -22.97 33.17 12.82
N GLN A 46 -21.88 33.90 13.04
CA GLN A 46 -20.70 33.39 13.77
C GLN A 46 -20.99 33.04 15.24
N SER A 47 -22.11 33.49 15.82
CA SER A 47 -22.46 33.14 17.20
C SER A 47 -22.75 31.63 17.37
N GLN A 48 -23.02 30.95 16.26
CA GLN A 48 -23.36 29.53 16.22
C GLN A 48 -22.15 28.60 16.38
N VAL A 49 -20.91 29.11 16.32
CA VAL A 49 -19.69 28.29 16.43
C VAL A 49 -19.64 27.50 17.74
N ASP A 50 -19.93 28.15 18.86
CA ASP A 50 -19.93 27.50 20.18
C ASP A 50 -21.15 26.58 20.37
N GLU A 51 -22.29 26.93 19.78
CA GLU A 51 -23.50 26.10 19.80
C GLU A 51 -23.28 24.78 19.03
N LEU A 52 -22.69 24.87 17.84
CA LEU A 52 -22.34 23.72 17.01
C LEU A 52 -21.36 22.78 17.69
N ALA A 53 -20.27 23.32 18.23
CA ALA A 53 -19.33 22.53 19.03
C ALA A 53 -20.00 21.91 20.27
N GLY A 54 -21.01 22.59 20.85
CA GLY A 54 -21.78 22.14 22.01
C GLY A 54 -22.61 20.87 21.78
N PHE A 55 -22.95 20.52 20.54
CA PHE A 55 -23.64 19.26 20.22
C PHE A 55 -22.73 18.03 20.33
N TYR A 56 -21.42 18.21 20.41
CA TYR A 56 -20.45 17.12 20.42
C TYR A 56 -19.92 16.84 21.83
N ALA A 57 -19.51 15.59 22.08
CA ALA A 57 -18.80 15.22 23.30
C ALA A 57 -17.40 15.87 23.40
N GLU A 58 -16.77 15.83 24.57
CA GLU A 58 -15.41 16.38 24.73
C GLU A 58 -14.39 15.62 23.88
N GLU A 59 -14.49 14.29 23.88
CA GLU A 59 -13.76 13.37 23.00
C GLU A 59 -14.68 12.92 21.87
N THR A 60 -14.20 13.01 20.64
CA THR A 60 -15.00 12.72 19.45
C THR A 60 -14.20 11.93 18.42
N ASN A 61 -14.90 11.43 17.41
CA ASN A 61 -14.28 10.93 16.18
C ASN A 61 -15.12 11.34 14.98
N VAL A 62 -14.90 12.56 14.50
CA VAL A 62 -15.56 13.12 13.33
C VAL A 62 -14.66 12.97 12.12
N ARG A 63 -15.22 12.44 11.03
CA ARG A 63 -14.51 12.14 9.78
C ARG A 63 -15.28 12.69 8.60
N HIS A 64 -14.54 13.11 7.57
CA HIS A 64 -15.06 13.62 6.31
C HIS A 64 -14.50 12.75 5.18
N PRO A 65 -15.04 11.54 4.94
CA PRO A 65 -14.41 10.55 4.08
C PRO A 65 -14.25 11.00 2.62
N LEU A 66 -15.05 11.97 2.19
CA LEU A 66 -15.01 12.54 0.84
C LEU A 66 -14.26 13.88 0.77
N ALA A 67 -13.61 14.31 1.85
CA ALA A 67 -12.87 15.56 1.88
C ALA A 67 -11.69 15.50 0.89
N PRO A 68 -11.61 16.44 -0.08
CA PRO A 68 -10.65 16.36 -1.17
C PRO A 68 -9.20 16.51 -0.71
N LEU A 69 -8.95 17.13 0.44
CA LEU A 69 -7.62 17.34 1.04
C LEU A 69 -7.25 16.25 2.07
N GLY A 70 -8.03 15.16 2.15
CA GLY A 70 -7.81 14.05 3.08
C GLY A 70 -8.72 14.08 4.31
N ASP A 71 -8.87 12.90 4.93
CA ASP A 71 -9.79 12.64 6.04
C ASP A 71 -9.07 12.76 7.39
N THR A 72 -8.61 13.97 7.74
CA THR A 72 -8.03 14.24 9.05
C THR A 72 -9.11 14.19 10.13
N PRO A 73 -8.99 13.31 11.13
CA PRO A 73 -10.00 13.18 12.17
C PRO A 73 -10.04 14.40 13.09
N LEU A 74 -11.23 14.87 13.44
CA LEU A 74 -11.43 15.82 14.53
C LEU A 74 -11.78 15.02 15.79
N LEU A 75 -10.86 15.05 16.76
CA LEU A 75 -10.89 14.17 17.93
C LEU A 75 -11.35 14.85 19.22
N SER A 76 -11.65 16.15 19.17
CA SER A 76 -12.08 16.90 20.34
C SER A 76 -13.08 18.01 20.00
N ARG A 77 -13.88 18.40 20.99
CA ARG A 77 -14.78 19.56 20.88
C ARG A 77 -14.03 20.84 20.48
N GLU A 78 -12.81 21.01 20.97
CA GLU A 78 -11.95 22.14 20.62
C GLU A 78 -11.59 22.14 19.13
N ALA A 79 -11.18 20.99 18.59
CA ALA A 79 -10.89 20.84 17.16
C ALA A 79 -12.12 21.12 16.29
N LEU A 80 -13.30 20.68 16.74
CA LEU A 80 -14.57 20.98 16.07
C LEU A 80 -14.93 22.46 16.11
N ARG A 81 -14.71 23.15 17.24
CA ARG A 81 -14.94 24.60 17.32
C ARG A 81 -14.09 25.36 16.31
N GLN A 82 -12.80 24.99 16.21
CA GLN A 82 -11.88 25.59 15.23
C GLN A 82 -12.31 25.29 13.79
N HIS A 83 -12.76 24.06 13.53
CA HIS A 83 -13.30 23.65 12.24
C HIS A 83 -14.54 24.47 11.85
N PHE A 84 -15.52 24.60 12.75
CA PHE A 84 -16.71 25.41 12.52
C PHE A 84 -16.40 26.89 12.35
N ALA A 85 -15.47 27.45 13.14
CA ALA A 85 -15.04 28.83 12.96
C ALA A 85 -14.47 29.08 11.55
N ALA A 86 -13.64 28.17 11.04
CA ALA A 86 -13.10 28.26 9.69
C ALA A 86 -14.20 28.12 8.62
N ALA A 87 -15.13 27.17 8.80
CA ALA A 87 -16.25 26.97 7.87
C ALA A 87 -17.19 28.18 7.83
N GLY A 88 -17.47 28.79 8.98
CA GLY A 88 -18.29 30.00 9.09
C GLY A 88 -17.64 31.23 8.43
N GLN A 89 -16.31 31.33 8.46
CA GLN A 89 -15.59 32.40 7.76
C GLN A 89 -15.64 32.25 6.23
N ALA A 90 -15.60 31.01 5.73
CA ALA A 90 -15.75 30.75 4.30
C ALA A 90 -17.17 31.11 3.84
N GLY A 91 -18.18 30.63 4.58
CA GLY A 91 -19.60 30.95 4.38
C GLY A 91 -20.18 30.44 3.07
N LEU A 92 -21.48 30.15 3.09
CA LEU A 92 -22.28 29.80 1.92
C LEU A 92 -23.59 30.59 1.98
N PRO A 93 -23.59 31.86 1.53
CA PRO A 93 -24.78 32.70 1.57
C PRO A 93 -25.95 32.07 0.82
N GLY A 94 -27.13 32.09 1.44
CA GLY A 94 -28.35 31.54 0.87
C GLY A 94 -28.49 30.03 1.03
N LEU A 95 -27.57 29.35 1.74
CA LEU A 95 -27.65 27.91 2.00
C LEU A 95 -28.93 27.57 2.75
N ARG A 96 -29.62 26.53 2.28
CA ARG A 96 -30.78 25.89 2.89
C ARG A 96 -30.61 24.38 2.83
N ILE A 97 -31.18 23.68 3.80
CA ILE A 97 -31.28 22.22 3.80
C ILE A 97 -32.73 21.85 3.49
N GLU A 98 -32.92 20.99 2.49
CA GLU A 98 -34.21 20.48 2.06
C GLU A 98 -34.19 18.95 2.01
N ASP A 99 -35.38 18.34 1.88
CA ASP A 99 -35.57 16.90 1.70
C ASP A 99 -34.94 16.03 2.81
N ILE A 100 -34.94 16.52 4.06
CA ILE A 100 -34.35 15.82 5.20
C ILE A 100 -35.11 14.51 5.50
N ARG A 101 -34.41 13.39 5.38
CA ARG A 101 -34.84 12.06 5.82
C ARG A 101 -33.90 11.57 6.91
N VAL A 102 -34.47 11.11 8.02
CA VAL A 102 -33.72 10.52 9.12
C VAL A 102 -34.08 9.05 9.20
N HIS A 103 -33.08 8.20 9.07
CA HIS A 103 -33.19 6.75 9.15
C HIS A 103 -32.68 6.29 10.51
N HIS A 104 -33.55 5.61 11.25
CA HIS A 104 -33.23 4.95 12.50
C HIS A 104 -32.60 3.59 12.21
N THR A 105 -31.54 3.24 12.94
CA THR A 105 -30.85 1.96 12.76
C THR A 105 -31.24 0.95 13.85
N ALA A 106 -30.74 -0.28 13.76
CA ALA A 106 -30.89 -1.27 14.82
C ALA A 106 -30.14 -0.87 16.11
N ASP A 107 -29.16 0.02 16.01
CA ASP A 107 -28.49 0.64 17.15
C ASP A 107 -29.21 1.98 17.48
N PRO A 108 -29.85 2.11 18.66
CA PRO A 108 -30.61 3.30 19.01
C PRO A 108 -29.74 4.55 19.21
N GLU A 109 -28.42 4.41 19.36
CA GLU A 109 -27.50 5.55 19.38
C GLU A 109 -27.18 6.06 17.97
N VAL A 110 -27.49 5.31 16.90
CA VAL A 110 -27.06 5.63 15.54
C VAL A 110 -28.22 6.09 14.66
N VAL A 111 -28.04 7.27 14.06
CA VAL A 111 -28.95 7.84 13.07
C VAL A 111 -28.22 8.15 11.77
N ILE A 112 -28.90 7.94 10.65
CA ILE A 112 -28.41 8.30 9.32
C ILE A 112 -29.32 9.38 8.76
N GLY A 113 -28.77 10.54 8.46
CA GLY A 113 -29.47 11.62 7.81
C GLY A 113 -29.14 11.70 6.33
N GLU A 114 -30.15 11.73 5.48
CA GLU A 114 -30.06 12.07 4.06
C GLU A 114 -30.73 13.43 3.85
N PHE A 115 -30.07 14.35 3.16
CA PHE A 115 -30.64 15.66 2.86
C PHE A 115 -29.95 16.31 1.66
N ILE A 116 -30.54 17.40 1.15
CA ILE A 116 -30.00 18.15 0.02
C ILE A 116 -29.66 19.56 0.49
N TYR A 117 -28.41 19.98 0.29
CA TYR A 117 -28.06 21.39 0.32
C TYR A 117 -28.57 22.08 -0.93
N ARG A 118 -29.19 23.24 -0.77
CA ARG A 118 -29.53 24.17 -1.84
C ARG A 118 -29.01 25.55 -1.49
N GLY A 119 -28.65 26.33 -2.49
CA GLY A 119 -28.32 27.72 -2.29
C GLY A 119 -28.90 28.62 -3.36
N ASP A 120 -28.64 29.91 -3.20
CA ASP A 120 -29.03 30.90 -4.19
C ASP A 120 -28.28 30.65 -5.50
N GLY A 121 -28.93 30.93 -6.63
CA GLY A 121 -28.41 30.54 -7.96
C GLY A 121 -28.81 29.13 -8.43
N GLY A 122 -29.64 28.42 -7.65
CA GLY A 122 -30.34 27.20 -8.11
C GLY A 122 -29.52 25.93 -8.09
N TRP A 123 -28.38 25.92 -7.39
CA TRP A 123 -27.55 24.73 -7.23
C TRP A 123 -28.07 23.81 -6.11
N SER A 124 -27.69 22.53 -6.18
CA SER A 124 -27.98 21.57 -5.13
C SER A 124 -26.88 20.51 -4.98
N ALA A 125 -26.66 20.03 -3.76
CA ALA A 125 -25.72 18.95 -3.46
C ALA A 125 -26.36 17.94 -2.47
N PRO A 126 -26.46 16.64 -2.80
CA PRO A 126 -26.94 15.62 -1.89
C PRO A 126 -25.88 15.28 -0.84
N ASN A 127 -26.31 15.00 0.38
CA ASN A 127 -25.41 14.66 1.48
C ASN A 127 -25.99 13.51 2.32
N ILE A 128 -25.08 12.72 2.86
CA ILE A 128 -25.39 11.71 3.88
C ILE A 128 -24.51 11.97 5.09
N ILE A 129 -25.10 11.94 6.28
CA ILE A 129 -24.39 12.05 7.55
C ILE A 129 -24.79 10.90 8.45
N VAL A 130 -23.81 10.25 9.07
CA VAL A 130 -24.04 9.19 10.06
C VAL A 130 -23.54 9.67 11.42
N PHE A 131 -24.43 9.75 12.41
CA PHE A 131 -24.08 10.10 13.78
C PHE A 131 -24.28 8.94 14.73
N ARG A 132 -23.32 8.79 15.64
CA ARG A 132 -23.52 8.10 16.91
C ARG A 132 -23.72 9.15 18.00
N ILE A 133 -24.85 9.08 18.69
CA ILE A 133 -25.30 10.05 19.69
C ILE A 133 -25.53 9.30 20.99
N ARG A 134 -24.79 9.69 22.03
CA ARG A 134 -24.89 9.14 23.38
C ARG A 134 -25.18 10.27 24.35
N ASP A 135 -26.19 10.07 25.20
CA ASP A 135 -26.63 11.07 26.19
C ASP A 135 -26.91 12.46 25.59
N GLY A 136 -27.45 12.49 24.36
CA GLY A 136 -27.77 13.72 23.63
C GLY A 136 -26.55 14.45 23.02
N LEU A 137 -25.37 13.83 23.03
CA LEU A 137 -24.15 14.36 22.44
C LEU A 137 -23.63 13.48 21.30
N ILE A 138 -23.16 14.09 20.24
CA ILE A 138 -22.50 13.40 19.12
C ILE A 138 -21.11 12.96 19.58
N VAL A 139 -20.87 11.66 19.58
CA VAL A 139 -19.57 11.05 19.92
C VAL A 139 -18.78 10.66 18.68
N GLU A 140 -19.47 10.28 17.59
CA GLU A 140 -18.85 9.95 16.31
C GLU A 140 -19.70 10.46 15.15
N SER A 141 -19.03 10.86 14.07
CA SER A 141 -19.68 11.33 12.85
C SER A 141 -18.92 10.88 11.60
N ARG A 142 -19.67 10.54 10.55
CA ARG A 142 -19.16 10.32 9.19
C ARG A 142 -19.96 11.20 8.23
N ASP A 143 -19.31 12.20 7.67
CA ASP A 143 -19.96 13.22 6.86
C ASP A 143 -19.57 13.03 5.39
N TYR A 144 -20.51 12.50 4.59
CA TYR A 144 -20.34 12.22 3.17
C TYR A 144 -20.89 13.39 2.35
N ILE A 145 -20.18 14.51 2.39
CA ILE A 145 -20.53 15.74 1.68
C ILE A 145 -19.96 15.69 0.25
N ASP A 146 -20.76 16.05 -0.75
CA ASP A 146 -20.28 16.21 -2.14
C ASP A 146 -19.48 17.51 -2.30
N HIS A 147 -18.23 17.49 -1.86
CA HIS A 147 -17.33 18.65 -1.92
C HIS A 147 -17.05 19.15 -3.34
N LEU A 148 -17.05 18.25 -4.33
CA LEU A 148 -16.86 18.63 -5.74
C LEU A 148 -18.12 19.28 -6.30
N GLY A 149 -19.30 18.74 -5.99
CA GLY A 149 -20.59 19.33 -6.32
C GLY A 149 -20.73 20.72 -5.71
N LEU A 150 -20.36 20.89 -4.44
CA LEU A 150 -20.37 22.17 -3.74
C LEU A 150 -19.38 23.18 -4.36
N ALA A 151 -18.16 22.76 -4.70
CA ALA A 151 -17.18 23.62 -5.37
C ALA A 151 -17.66 24.06 -6.77
N ARG A 152 -18.31 23.17 -7.54
CA ARG A 152 -18.94 23.52 -8.83
C ARG A 152 -20.07 24.53 -8.66
N ALA A 153 -20.95 24.27 -7.70
CA ALA A 153 -22.09 25.10 -7.38
C ALA A 153 -21.72 26.52 -6.95
N THR A 154 -20.57 26.68 -6.30
CA THR A 154 -20.09 27.94 -5.73
C THR A 154 -19.01 28.62 -6.58
N ASN A 155 -18.71 28.08 -7.77
CA ASN A 155 -17.65 28.57 -8.64
C ASN A 155 -16.25 28.58 -7.97
N MET A 156 -16.01 27.63 -7.07
CA MET A 156 -14.78 27.45 -6.30
C MET A 156 -13.94 26.27 -6.82
N VAL A 157 -14.25 25.72 -8.00
CA VAL A 157 -13.49 24.60 -8.59
C VAL A 157 -12.02 24.97 -8.76
N ASP A 158 -11.72 26.16 -9.28
CA ASP A 158 -10.33 26.60 -9.49
C ASP A 158 -9.59 26.77 -8.16
N ALA A 159 -10.26 27.30 -7.13
CA ALA A 159 -9.69 27.43 -5.79
C ALA A 159 -9.43 26.06 -5.16
N LEU A 160 -10.35 25.11 -5.33
CA LEU A 160 -10.18 23.73 -4.88
C LEU A 160 -9.03 23.05 -5.64
N CYS A 161 -8.94 23.21 -6.96
CA CYS A 161 -7.82 22.72 -7.76
C CYS A 161 -6.49 23.35 -7.33
N ALA A 162 -6.47 24.65 -7.02
CA ALA A 162 -5.27 25.33 -6.53
C ALA A 162 -4.86 24.82 -5.14
N GLN A 163 -5.82 24.60 -4.23
CA GLN A 163 -5.57 24.00 -2.93
C GLN A 163 -5.06 22.57 -3.05
N LEU A 164 -5.65 21.74 -3.92
CA LEU A 164 -5.17 20.39 -4.21
C LEU A 164 -3.76 20.39 -4.81
N THR A 165 -3.47 21.35 -5.69
CA THR A 165 -2.14 21.52 -6.29
C THR A 165 -1.12 21.98 -5.23
N THR A 166 -1.52 22.86 -4.32
CA THR A 166 -0.66 23.39 -3.24
C THR A 166 -0.47 22.38 -2.11
N ALA A 167 -1.51 21.62 -1.77
CA ALA A 167 -1.46 20.53 -0.80
C ALA A 167 -0.74 19.29 -1.35
N ALA A 168 -0.71 19.12 -2.68
CA ALA A 168 0.21 18.24 -3.39
C ALA A 168 1.62 18.85 -3.53
N ALA A 169 1.81 20.12 -3.13
CA ALA A 169 3.10 20.79 -3.08
C ALA A 169 3.61 21.05 -1.64
N PRO A 170 3.71 20.05 -0.75
CA PRO A 170 4.81 20.06 0.20
C PRO A 170 6.07 19.66 -0.58
N ASP A 171 7.02 20.59 -0.70
CA ASP A 171 8.42 20.31 -1.09
C ASP A 171 8.77 19.96 -2.56
N ALA A 172 7.96 20.30 -3.57
CA ALA A 172 8.37 20.06 -4.98
C ALA A 172 9.64 20.85 -5.45
N GLN A 173 10.14 21.80 -4.66
CA GLN A 173 11.40 22.52 -4.95
C GLN A 173 12.62 21.99 -4.17
N ARG A 174 12.44 21.08 -3.22
CA ARG A 174 13.51 20.24 -2.67
C ARG A 174 13.10 18.81 -2.91
N GLY A 175 13.66 18.17 -3.95
CA GLY A 175 13.52 16.73 -4.12
C GLY A 175 13.78 16.01 -2.78
N PRO A 176 13.13 14.85 -2.55
CA PRO A 176 13.14 14.18 -1.25
C PRO A 176 14.55 14.17 -0.69
N GLN A 177 14.71 14.65 0.54
CA GLN A 177 16.03 14.71 1.17
C GLN A 177 16.49 13.27 1.43
N LEU A 178 17.20 12.72 0.45
CA LEU A 178 17.69 11.34 0.48
C LEU A 178 18.56 11.16 1.72
N ALA A 179 18.33 10.05 2.42
CA ALA A 179 19.07 9.76 3.62
C ALA A 179 20.58 9.63 3.32
N PRO A 180 21.46 10.12 4.20
CA PRO A 180 22.91 10.07 3.98
C PRO A 180 23.49 8.65 3.97
N GLN A 181 22.75 7.66 4.45
CA GLN A 181 23.12 6.25 4.41
C GLN A 181 22.77 5.56 3.08
N LEU A 182 22.09 6.25 2.16
CA LEU A 182 21.82 5.74 0.82
C LEU A 182 23.13 5.53 0.07
N ASP A 183 23.22 4.42 -0.68
CA ASP A 183 24.35 4.19 -1.58
C ASP A 183 24.51 5.36 -2.57
N PRO A 184 25.70 5.98 -2.66
CA PRO A 184 25.88 7.18 -3.47
C PRO A 184 25.60 6.94 -4.96
N GLN A 185 25.83 5.73 -5.50
CA GLN A 185 25.52 5.43 -6.89
C GLN A 185 24.00 5.38 -7.11
N PHE A 186 23.23 4.86 -6.15
CA PHE A 186 21.78 4.98 -6.19
C PHE A 186 21.28 6.41 -5.97
N ALA A 187 21.93 7.21 -5.14
CA ALA A 187 21.59 8.64 -5.00
C ALA A 187 21.70 9.38 -6.36
N GLU A 188 22.76 9.11 -7.13
CA GLU A 188 22.94 9.65 -8.48
C GLU A 188 21.88 9.14 -9.48
N VAL A 189 21.48 7.87 -9.38
CA VAL A 189 20.40 7.30 -10.20
C VAL A 189 19.08 8.00 -9.89
N LEU A 190 18.72 8.13 -8.61
CA LEU A 190 17.48 8.79 -8.19
C LEU A 190 17.45 10.26 -8.62
N ALA A 191 18.56 10.98 -8.49
CA ALA A 191 18.68 12.36 -8.95
C ALA A 191 18.46 12.48 -10.47
N ARG A 192 19.04 11.59 -11.28
CA ARG A 192 18.82 11.57 -12.74
C ARG A 192 17.38 11.23 -13.11
N VAL A 193 16.80 10.24 -12.44
CA VAL A 193 15.41 9.80 -12.64
C VAL A 193 14.42 10.92 -12.30
N ALA A 194 14.66 11.64 -11.20
CA ALA A 194 13.88 12.80 -10.81
C ALA A 194 14.00 13.94 -11.83
N ALA A 195 15.21 14.29 -12.24
CA ALA A 195 15.46 15.35 -13.22
C ALA A 195 14.82 15.05 -14.59
N ALA A 196 14.74 13.77 -14.98
CA ALA A 196 14.14 13.34 -16.22
C ALA A 196 12.59 13.21 -16.16
N GLY A 197 11.96 13.44 -15.01
CA GLY A 197 10.51 13.29 -14.85
C GLY A 197 10.01 11.86 -15.12
N VAL A 198 10.88 10.87 -14.88
CA VAL A 198 10.60 9.45 -15.14
C VAL A 198 9.66 8.87 -14.09
N MET A 199 9.63 9.44 -12.89
CA MET A 199 8.71 9.02 -11.82
C MET A 199 7.49 9.95 -11.68
N PRO A 200 6.36 9.47 -11.13
CA PRO A 200 6.07 8.06 -10.82
C PRO A 200 5.97 7.21 -12.10
N LEU A 201 6.22 5.90 -11.99
CA LEU A 201 6.08 4.92 -13.08
C LEU A 201 4.61 4.78 -13.48
N VAL A 202 3.74 4.58 -12.50
CA VAL A 202 2.28 4.47 -12.68
C VAL A 202 1.75 5.77 -13.27
N ARG A 203 1.21 5.67 -14.48
CA ARG A 203 0.51 6.76 -15.18
C ARG A 203 -0.65 6.17 -15.98
N GLY A 204 -1.82 6.77 -15.83
CA GLY A 204 -3.01 6.36 -16.56
C GLY A 204 -3.44 4.92 -16.24
N THR A 205 -3.65 4.14 -17.29
CA THR A 205 -4.09 2.75 -17.23
C THR A 205 -2.94 1.78 -16.94
N ALA A 206 -3.29 0.55 -16.54
CA ALA A 206 -2.32 -0.53 -16.34
C ALA A 206 -1.54 -0.85 -17.62
N GLN A 207 -2.19 -0.80 -18.78
CA GLN A 207 -1.55 -1.02 -20.07
C GLN A 207 -0.51 0.06 -20.38
N GLU A 208 -0.85 1.35 -20.22
CA GLU A 208 0.10 2.45 -20.42
C GLU A 208 1.28 2.36 -19.45
N THR A 209 1.01 1.98 -18.20
CA THR A 209 2.06 1.74 -17.19
C THR A 209 2.98 0.58 -17.60
N ARG A 210 2.43 -0.51 -18.15
CA ARG A 210 3.18 -1.68 -18.64
C ARG A 210 4.08 -1.34 -19.83
N GLU A 211 3.54 -0.65 -20.83
CA GLU A 211 4.28 -0.21 -22.02
C GLU A 211 5.42 0.74 -21.62
N ARG A 212 5.13 1.69 -20.72
CA ARG A 212 6.13 2.62 -20.21
C ARG A 212 7.22 1.95 -19.38
N HIS A 213 6.85 1.02 -18.49
CA HIS A 213 7.81 0.24 -17.72
C HIS A 213 8.77 -0.51 -18.66
N ARG A 214 8.22 -1.23 -19.64
CA ARG A 214 9.02 -1.96 -20.63
C ARG A 214 9.94 -1.00 -21.40
N ALA A 215 9.42 0.11 -21.90
CA ALA A 215 10.22 1.11 -22.63
C ALA A 215 11.37 1.66 -21.79
N LEU A 216 11.12 2.04 -20.53
CA LEU A 216 12.14 2.55 -19.62
C LEU A 216 13.19 1.50 -19.29
N THR A 217 12.77 0.26 -18.99
CA THR A 217 13.67 -0.85 -18.66
C THR A 217 14.53 -1.23 -19.86
N MET A 218 13.98 -1.24 -21.07
CA MET A 218 14.74 -1.51 -22.29
C MET A 218 15.66 -0.34 -22.65
N ALA A 219 15.24 0.92 -22.49
CA ALA A 219 16.07 2.08 -22.78
C ALA A 219 17.29 2.23 -21.85
N ARG A 220 17.22 1.69 -20.62
CA ARG A 220 18.38 1.60 -19.72
C ARG A 220 19.48 0.71 -20.27
N ARG A 221 19.15 -0.24 -21.16
CA ARG A 221 20.10 -1.06 -21.91
C ARG A 221 20.60 -0.20 -23.07
N GLY A 222 21.57 0.66 -22.78
CA GLY A 222 22.23 1.49 -23.78
C GLY A 222 22.86 0.63 -24.89
N PRO A 223 23.39 1.25 -25.95
CA PRO A 223 23.94 0.54 -27.11
C PRO A 223 25.10 -0.41 -26.76
N GLU A 224 25.75 -0.22 -25.61
CA GLU A 224 26.86 -1.04 -25.12
C GLU A 224 26.42 -2.13 -24.14
N PHE A 225 25.12 -2.24 -23.83
CA PHE A 225 24.62 -3.26 -22.93
C PHE A 225 24.75 -4.64 -23.59
N VAL A 226 25.62 -5.47 -23.02
CA VAL A 226 25.77 -6.88 -23.39
C VAL A 226 25.33 -7.73 -22.20
N PRO A 227 24.25 -8.52 -22.33
CA PRO A 227 23.82 -9.39 -21.25
C PRO A 227 24.84 -10.50 -21.00
N GLU A 228 24.87 -11.04 -19.78
CA GLU A 228 25.76 -12.16 -19.45
C GLU A 228 25.58 -13.33 -20.43
N THR A 229 26.68 -13.87 -20.94
CA THR A 229 26.63 -15.03 -21.84
C THR A 229 26.25 -16.27 -21.04
N VAL A 230 25.31 -17.05 -21.59
CA VAL A 230 24.92 -18.37 -21.10
C VAL A 230 25.06 -19.37 -22.26
N ALA A 231 25.09 -20.67 -21.97
CA ALA A 231 25.34 -21.69 -23.00
C ALA A 231 24.20 -21.75 -24.02
N GLU A 232 22.96 -21.56 -23.58
CA GLU A 232 21.78 -21.60 -24.44
C GLU A 232 20.67 -20.72 -23.87
N VAL A 233 19.89 -20.10 -24.76
CA VAL A 233 18.61 -19.47 -24.43
C VAL A 233 17.58 -19.95 -25.44
N ARG A 234 16.44 -20.43 -24.96
CA ARG A 234 15.32 -20.84 -25.81
C ARG A 234 13.97 -20.46 -25.20
N ASP A 235 13.03 -20.15 -26.07
CA ASP A 235 11.64 -19.86 -25.70
C ASP A 235 10.79 -21.12 -25.92
N GLU A 236 9.93 -21.43 -24.95
CA GLU A 236 9.00 -22.55 -25.01
C GLU A 236 7.59 -22.10 -24.61
N ARG A 237 6.58 -22.90 -24.98
CA ARG A 237 5.20 -22.74 -24.55
C ARG A 237 4.79 -24.01 -23.82
N ILE A 238 4.33 -23.85 -22.58
CA ILE A 238 4.00 -24.96 -21.69
C ILE A 238 2.53 -24.89 -21.30
N PRO A 239 1.92 -25.99 -20.80
CA PRO A 239 0.59 -25.91 -20.20
C PRO A 239 0.63 -25.01 -18.94
N GLY A 240 -0.15 -23.93 -18.94
CA GLY A 240 -0.33 -22.99 -17.84
C GLY A 240 -1.64 -23.17 -17.10
N GLY A 241 -1.98 -22.21 -16.21
CA GLY A 241 -3.22 -22.25 -15.42
C GLY A 241 -4.50 -22.04 -16.24
N ALA A 242 -4.41 -21.38 -17.40
CA ALA A 242 -5.55 -21.17 -18.30
C ALA A 242 -5.15 -21.10 -19.79
N GLY A 243 -4.34 -22.06 -20.26
CA GLY A 243 -3.93 -22.15 -21.66
C GLY A 243 -2.42 -22.34 -21.80
N GLU A 244 -1.85 -21.84 -22.89
CA GLU A 244 -0.40 -21.84 -23.07
C GLU A 244 0.26 -20.75 -22.22
N LEU A 245 1.34 -21.10 -21.54
CA LEU A 245 2.18 -20.23 -20.73
C LEU A 245 3.56 -20.12 -21.38
N PRO A 246 3.99 -18.94 -21.84
CA PRO A 246 5.33 -18.75 -22.35
C PRO A 246 6.37 -18.88 -21.23
N VAL A 247 7.48 -19.53 -21.54
CA VAL A 247 8.66 -19.57 -20.67
C VAL A 247 9.92 -19.35 -21.48
N ARG A 248 10.96 -18.81 -20.85
CA ARG A 248 12.32 -18.75 -21.42
C ARG A 248 13.27 -19.58 -20.56
N VAL A 249 13.94 -20.53 -21.19
CA VAL A 249 14.90 -21.42 -20.55
C VAL A 249 16.32 -20.93 -20.83
N TYR A 250 17.09 -20.74 -19.77
CA TYR A 250 18.49 -20.35 -19.80
C TYR A 250 19.34 -21.51 -19.29
N VAL A 251 20.27 -22.01 -20.12
CA VAL A 251 21.22 -23.06 -19.72
C VAL A 251 22.55 -22.40 -19.34
N PRO A 252 23.04 -22.58 -18.10
CA PRO A 252 24.24 -21.89 -17.64
C PRO A 252 25.49 -22.40 -18.34
N ALA A 253 26.55 -21.58 -18.37
CA ALA A 253 27.84 -22.02 -18.89
C ALA A 253 28.49 -23.12 -18.01
N HIS A 254 28.26 -23.06 -16.70
CA HIS A 254 28.73 -24.04 -15.73
C HIS A 254 27.55 -24.65 -14.99
N ASP A 255 27.15 -25.85 -15.39
CA ASP A 255 25.99 -26.55 -14.85
C ASP A 255 26.34 -27.34 -13.58
N ARG A 256 25.59 -27.09 -12.49
CA ARG A 256 25.70 -27.79 -11.19
C ARG A 256 24.54 -28.75 -10.91
N GLY A 257 23.75 -29.10 -11.93
CA GLY A 257 22.63 -30.04 -11.77
C GLY A 257 21.43 -29.43 -11.04
N ARG A 258 21.22 -28.12 -11.18
CA ARG A 258 20.13 -27.37 -10.52
C ARG A 258 19.15 -26.84 -11.55
N VAL A 259 17.89 -26.66 -11.17
CA VAL A 259 16.88 -25.95 -11.95
C VAL A 259 16.19 -24.91 -11.07
N VAL A 260 16.03 -23.69 -11.56
CA VAL A 260 15.36 -22.60 -10.84
C VAL A 260 14.19 -22.10 -11.67
N THR A 261 12.99 -22.18 -11.12
CA THR A 261 11.83 -21.48 -11.70
C THR A 261 11.89 -20.03 -11.24
N TYR A 262 12.00 -19.07 -12.17
CA TYR A 262 12.13 -17.65 -11.87
C TYR A 262 10.85 -16.89 -12.23
N LEU A 263 10.35 -16.09 -11.28
CA LEU A 263 9.14 -15.29 -11.40
C LEU A 263 9.54 -13.81 -11.35
N HIS A 264 9.30 -13.09 -12.43
CA HIS A 264 9.72 -11.69 -12.55
C HIS A 264 8.92 -10.74 -11.63
N GLY A 265 9.55 -9.65 -11.21
CA GLY A 265 8.87 -8.55 -10.52
C GLY A 265 8.04 -7.66 -11.42
N GLY A 266 7.34 -6.68 -10.81
CA GLY A 266 6.53 -5.69 -11.53
C GLY A 266 5.09 -5.54 -11.02
N GLY A 267 4.85 -5.73 -9.71
CA GLY A 267 3.54 -5.49 -9.12
C GLY A 267 2.41 -6.33 -9.72
N PHE A 268 2.72 -7.51 -10.28
CA PHE A 268 1.79 -8.40 -10.99
C PHE A 268 1.16 -7.80 -12.26
N VAL A 269 1.62 -6.61 -12.70
CA VAL A 269 0.99 -5.81 -13.76
C VAL A 269 1.98 -5.50 -14.88
N VAL A 270 3.26 -5.34 -14.54
CA VAL A 270 4.35 -5.04 -15.49
C VAL A 270 5.45 -6.08 -15.39
N GLY A 271 6.43 -5.97 -16.29
CA GLY A 271 7.49 -6.98 -16.43
C GLY A 271 7.07 -8.06 -17.42
N ASP A 272 8.07 -8.80 -17.88
CA ASP A 272 7.99 -9.87 -18.87
C ASP A 272 9.36 -10.58 -18.98
N LEU A 273 9.44 -11.61 -19.82
CA LEU A 273 10.68 -12.35 -20.09
C LEU A 273 11.87 -11.47 -20.49
N ASP A 274 11.66 -10.41 -21.28
CA ASP A 274 12.77 -9.60 -21.77
C ASP A 274 13.25 -8.62 -20.70
N THR A 275 12.34 -8.01 -19.93
CA THR A 275 12.69 -7.07 -18.85
C THR A 275 13.59 -7.70 -17.79
N HIS A 276 13.45 -9.02 -17.57
CA HIS A 276 14.24 -9.79 -16.60
C HIS A 276 15.26 -10.76 -17.21
N ASP A 277 15.48 -10.72 -18.54
CA ASP A 277 16.48 -11.56 -19.21
C ASP A 277 17.89 -11.46 -18.60
N PRO A 278 18.44 -10.25 -18.31
CA PRO A 278 19.75 -10.13 -17.68
C PRO A 278 19.81 -10.75 -16.29
N VAL A 279 18.72 -10.64 -15.53
CA VAL A 279 18.60 -11.19 -14.18
C VAL A 279 18.63 -12.72 -14.25
N CYS A 280 17.86 -13.32 -15.15
CA CYS A 280 17.81 -14.77 -15.33
C CYS A 280 19.16 -15.36 -15.76
N ARG A 281 19.89 -14.65 -16.64
CA ARG A 281 21.26 -15.04 -17.04
C ARG A 281 22.24 -15.02 -15.86
N ARG A 282 22.19 -13.96 -15.04
CA ARG A 282 23.02 -13.83 -13.84
C ARG A 282 22.72 -14.92 -12.83
N VAL A 283 21.43 -15.21 -12.58
CA VAL A 283 21.01 -16.32 -11.71
C VAL A 283 21.52 -17.65 -12.25
N ALA A 284 21.35 -17.90 -13.55
CA ALA A 284 21.79 -19.15 -14.18
C ALA A 284 23.30 -19.38 -13.97
N ASN A 285 24.12 -18.39 -14.31
CA ASN A 285 25.57 -18.48 -14.21
C ASN A 285 26.07 -18.55 -12.76
N ALA A 286 25.56 -17.69 -11.86
CA ALA A 286 26.05 -17.62 -10.49
C ALA A 286 25.66 -18.86 -9.66
N VAL A 287 24.45 -19.38 -9.85
CA VAL A 287 23.95 -20.56 -9.12
C VAL A 287 24.38 -21.87 -9.81
N GLY A 288 24.76 -21.80 -11.09
CA GLY A 288 25.00 -22.97 -11.92
C GLY A 288 23.72 -23.77 -12.17
N ALA A 289 22.61 -23.08 -12.42
CA ALA A 289 21.29 -23.67 -12.58
C ALA A 289 20.69 -23.38 -13.95
N VAL A 290 19.96 -24.34 -14.51
CA VAL A 290 19.01 -24.05 -15.59
C VAL A 290 17.94 -23.14 -15.02
N VAL A 291 17.71 -21.98 -15.61
CA VAL A 291 16.65 -21.06 -15.18
C VAL A 291 15.47 -21.17 -16.13
N VAL A 292 14.28 -21.42 -15.60
CA VAL A 292 13.00 -21.37 -16.33
C VAL A 292 12.28 -20.10 -15.89
N SER A 293 12.36 -19.04 -16.70
CA SER A 293 11.66 -17.77 -16.46
C SER A 293 10.23 -17.87 -16.98
N VAL A 294 9.25 -17.53 -16.14
CA VAL A 294 7.82 -17.70 -16.43
C VAL A 294 7.17 -16.36 -16.78
N ASP A 295 6.51 -16.30 -17.93
CA ASP A 295 5.74 -15.13 -18.41
C ASP A 295 4.28 -15.22 -17.94
N TYR A 296 4.08 -15.12 -16.63
CA TYR A 296 2.78 -15.35 -16.00
C TYR A 296 1.75 -14.28 -16.40
N ARG A 297 0.46 -14.63 -16.38
CA ARG A 297 -0.63 -13.70 -16.70
C ARG A 297 -0.63 -12.48 -15.76
N LEU A 298 -0.76 -11.30 -16.36
CA LEU A 298 -0.72 -10.01 -15.65
C LEU A 298 -2.11 -9.44 -15.38
N ALA A 299 -2.21 -8.69 -14.30
CA ALA A 299 -3.37 -7.88 -13.96
C ALA A 299 -3.37 -6.55 -14.71
N PRO A 300 -4.54 -5.89 -14.85
CA PRO A 300 -5.87 -6.27 -14.36
C PRO A 300 -6.64 -7.25 -15.25
N GLU A 301 -6.12 -7.61 -16.42
CA GLU A 301 -6.74 -8.55 -17.36
C GLU A 301 -6.94 -9.93 -16.71
N HIS A 302 -5.95 -10.32 -15.89
CA HIS A 302 -5.96 -11.54 -15.11
C HIS A 302 -5.61 -11.24 -13.65
N ARG A 303 -6.64 -10.89 -12.87
CA ARG A 303 -6.50 -10.64 -11.43
C ARG A 303 -6.11 -11.91 -10.67
N HIS A 304 -5.71 -11.74 -9.41
CA HIS A 304 -5.46 -12.83 -8.49
C HIS A 304 -6.65 -13.84 -8.51
N PRO A 305 -6.42 -15.17 -8.59
CA PRO A 305 -5.14 -15.89 -8.44
C PRO A 305 -4.41 -16.26 -9.75
N ALA A 306 -4.72 -15.66 -10.91
CA ALA A 306 -4.20 -16.12 -12.20
C ALA A 306 -2.66 -16.27 -12.27
N ALA A 307 -1.91 -15.29 -11.75
CA ALA A 307 -0.44 -15.36 -11.70
C ALA A 307 0.08 -16.48 -10.78
N VAL A 308 -0.65 -16.82 -9.72
CA VAL A 308 -0.32 -17.94 -8.81
C VAL A 308 -0.50 -19.26 -9.53
N ASP A 309 -1.59 -19.42 -10.27
CA ASP A 309 -1.84 -20.65 -11.06
C ASP A 309 -0.73 -20.88 -12.08
N ASP A 310 -0.27 -19.82 -12.75
CA ASP A 310 0.82 -19.90 -13.72
C ASP A 310 2.18 -20.16 -13.05
N ALA A 311 2.44 -19.58 -11.88
CA ALA A 311 3.63 -19.87 -11.10
C ALA A 311 3.71 -21.35 -10.69
N LEU A 312 2.58 -21.92 -10.24
CA LEU A 312 2.47 -23.36 -9.91
C LEU A 312 2.67 -24.24 -11.14
N ALA A 313 2.07 -23.87 -12.28
CA ALA A 313 2.23 -24.60 -13.54
C ALA A 313 3.69 -24.58 -14.01
N GLY A 314 4.35 -23.43 -13.96
CA GLY A 314 5.77 -23.26 -14.29
C GLY A 314 6.68 -24.09 -13.38
N LEU A 315 6.46 -24.05 -12.06
CA LEU A 315 7.23 -24.84 -11.10
C LEU A 315 7.09 -26.34 -11.37
N ALA A 316 5.86 -26.82 -11.53
CA ALA A 316 5.59 -28.24 -11.78
C ALA A 316 6.14 -28.70 -13.15
N TRP A 317 6.09 -27.83 -14.17
CA TRP A 317 6.70 -28.12 -15.47
C TRP A 317 8.22 -28.20 -15.39
N SER A 318 8.87 -27.28 -14.67
CA SER A 318 10.32 -27.32 -14.44
C SER A 318 10.75 -28.61 -13.77
N ALA A 319 10.06 -29.03 -12.71
CA ALA A 319 10.35 -30.28 -11.99
C ALA A 319 10.21 -31.52 -12.90
N ARG A 320 9.15 -31.60 -13.71
CA ARG A 320 8.93 -32.73 -14.64
C ARG A 320 9.90 -32.76 -15.81
N THR A 321 10.27 -31.59 -16.33
CA THR A 321 11.16 -31.47 -17.49
C THR A 321 12.61 -31.74 -17.10
N PHE A 322 12.97 -31.41 -15.86
CA PHE A 322 14.31 -31.58 -15.32
C PHE A 322 14.34 -32.43 -14.03
N PRO A 323 13.87 -33.68 -14.07
CA PRO A 323 13.60 -34.48 -12.86
C PRO A 323 14.85 -34.95 -12.12
N GLN A 324 16.04 -34.84 -12.75
CA GLN A 324 17.33 -35.19 -12.14
C GLN A 324 18.05 -33.98 -11.53
N ARG A 325 17.41 -32.80 -11.56
CA ARG A 325 17.99 -31.54 -11.07
C ARG A 325 17.39 -31.18 -9.72
N VAL A 326 18.19 -30.54 -8.86
CA VAL A 326 17.69 -29.98 -7.60
C VAL A 326 16.81 -28.77 -7.92
N PRO A 327 15.50 -28.79 -7.57
CA PRO A 327 14.58 -27.70 -7.90
C PRO A 327 14.72 -26.54 -6.91
N GLY A 328 14.78 -25.32 -7.41
CA GLY A 328 14.64 -24.08 -6.66
C GLY A 328 13.55 -23.22 -7.26
N ILE A 329 13.04 -22.28 -6.46
CA ILE A 329 12.15 -21.22 -6.94
C ILE A 329 12.71 -19.87 -6.54
N ALA A 330 12.58 -18.87 -7.40
CA ALA A 330 13.11 -17.54 -7.16
C ALA A 330 12.19 -16.48 -7.76
N GLY A 331 12.27 -15.28 -7.20
CA GLY A 331 11.67 -14.11 -7.83
C GLY A 331 12.04 -12.85 -7.09
N ASP A 332 11.59 -11.73 -7.65
CA ASP A 332 11.84 -10.40 -7.09
C ASP A 332 10.54 -9.59 -6.98
N SER A 333 10.40 -8.79 -5.92
CA SER A 333 9.20 -8.00 -5.65
C SER A 333 7.93 -8.87 -5.67
N ALA A 334 6.94 -8.53 -6.50
CA ALA A 334 5.76 -9.36 -6.77
C ALA A 334 6.09 -10.81 -7.18
N GLY A 335 7.18 -11.02 -7.95
CA GLY A 335 7.64 -12.36 -8.32
C GLY A 335 8.14 -13.17 -7.13
N ALA A 336 8.77 -12.51 -6.15
CA ALA A 336 9.16 -13.15 -4.89
C ALA A 336 7.92 -13.53 -4.06
N THR A 337 6.86 -12.70 -4.07
CA THR A 337 5.56 -13.05 -3.48
C THR A 337 4.98 -14.31 -4.12
N LEU A 338 4.97 -14.40 -5.46
CA LEU A 338 4.51 -15.58 -6.17
C LEU A 338 5.36 -16.82 -5.84
N ALA A 339 6.70 -16.65 -5.74
CA ALA A 339 7.61 -17.73 -5.37
C ALA A 339 7.30 -18.29 -3.97
N ALA A 340 7.08 -17.42 -2.99
CA ALA A 340 6.72 -17.81 -1.63
C ALA A 340 5.35 -18.51 -1.58
N ILE A 341 4.33 -17.97 -2.26
CA ILE A 341 2.99 -18.58 -2.34
C ILE A 341 3.06 -19.96 -3.00
N ALA A 342 3.74 -20.08 -4.14
CA ALA A 342 3.86 -21.35 -4.84
C ALA A 342 4.62 -22.39 -3.99
N ALA A 343 5.74 -22.00 -3.37
CA ALA A 343 6.52 -22.86 -2.47
C ALA A 343 5.68 -23.37 -1.29
N LEU A 344 4.86 -22.49 -0.68
CA LEU A 344 3.95 -22.87 0.40
C LEU A 344 2.85 -23.80 -0.10
N ALA A 345 2.29 -23.57 -1.28
CA ALA A 345 1.19 -24.37 -1.81
C ALA A 345 1.60 -25.82 -2.12
N VAL A 346 2.85 -26.06 -2.56
CA VAL A 346 3.37 -27.41 -2.84
C VAL A 346 4.19 -28.00 -1.69
N ARG A 347 4.25 -27.34 -0.53
CA ARG A 347 5.05 -27.81 0.61
C ARG A 347 4.63 -29.21 1.05
N GLY A 348 5.61 -30.07 1.32
CA GLY A 348 5.36 -31.48 1.68
C GLY A 348 4.96 -32.39 0.53
N THR A 349 4.88 -31.88 -0.70
CA THR A 349 4.69 -32.69 -1.93
C THR A 349 6.05 -32.98 -2.60
N PRO A 350 6.12 -33.96 -3.51
CA PRO A 350 7.31 -34.19 -4.32
C PRO A 350 7.71 -33.02 -5.23
N ASP A 351 6.78 -32.10 -5.51
CA ASP A 351 7.01 -30.91 -6.34
C ASP A 351 7.58 -29.72 -5.53
N ALA A 352 7.78 -29.88 -4.21
CA ALA A 352 8.35 -28.84 -3.37
C ALA A 352 9.79 -28.48 -3.81
N PRO A 353 10.10 -27.18 -3.98
CA PRO A 353 11.48 -26.78 -4.27
C PRO A 353 12.36 -27.05 -3.03
N ALA A 354 13.64 -27.35 -3.27
CA ALA A 354 14.63 -27.55 -2.23
C ALA A 354 15.02 -26.24 -1.52
N ALA A 355 14.88 -25.09 -2.20
CA ALA A 355 15.05 -23.77 -1.61
C ALA A 355 14.25 -22.69 -2.37
N GLN A 356 13.99 -21.57 -1.69
CA GLN A 356 13.39 -20.37 -2.27
C GLN A 356 14.30 -19.14 -2.14
N LEU A 357 14.42 -18.35 -3.19
CA LEU A 357 15.11 -17.05 -3.20
C LEU A 357 14.08 -15.92 -3.34
N LEU A 358 13.93 -15.13 -2.28
CA LEU A 358 12.95 -14.06 -2.18
C LEU A 358 13.68 -12.71 -2.16
N LEU A 359 13.73 -12.03 -3.30
CA LEU A 359 14.33 -10.69 -3.42
C LEU A 359 13.24 -9.65 -3.14
N TYR A 360 13.38 -8.94 -2.02
CA TYR A 360 12.53 -7.84 -1.55
C TYR A 360 11.02 -8.12 -1.75
N PRO A 361 10.49 -9.22 -1.18
CA PRO A 361 9.13 -9.67 -1.44
C PRO A 361 8.09 -8.71 -0.87
N GLN A 362 6.96 -8.58 -1.57
CA GLN A 362 5.75 -8.02 -0.97
C GLN A 362 5.02 -9.13 -0.21
N THR A 363 4.95 -9.08 1.11
CA THR A 363 4.35 -10.14 1.94
C THR A 363 3.12 -9.68 2.72
N ASP A 364 2.79 -8.39 2.64
CA ASP A 364 1.60 -7.80 3.24
C ASP A 364 0.95 -6.77 2.29
N PRO A 365 -0.26 -7.05 1.75
CA PRO A 365 -0.93 -6.14 0.82
C PRO A 365 -1.62 -4.96 1.52
N THR A 366 -1.54 -4.82 2.84
CA THR A 366 -2.22 -3.76 3.61
C THR A 366 -1.49 -2.42 3.56
N LEU A 367 -0.20 -2.41 3.19
CA LEU A 367 0.66 -1.22 3.19
C LEU A 367 0.77 -0.55 4.57
N SER A 368 0.64 -1.34 5.63
CA SER A 368 0.57 -0.85 7.02
C SER A 368 1.93 -0.71 7.70
N GLN A 369 2.99 -1.26 7.11
CA GLN A 369 4.31 -1.29 7.73
C GLN A 369 4.97 0.10 7.82
N PRO A 370 5.77 0.39 8.88
CA PRO A 370 6.45 1.68 9.03
C PRO A 370 7.36 2.05 7.85
N SER A 371 8.04 1.07 7.25
CA SER A 371 8.87 1.28 6.06
C SER A 371 8.09 1.85 4.86
N VAL A 372 6.79 1.60 4.72
CA VAL A 372 5.96 2.21 3.68
C VAL A 372 5.89 3.73 3.86
N GLN A 373 5.76 4.21 5.10
CA GLN A 373 5.78 5.65 5.39
C GLN A 373 7.19 6.23 5.24
N ALA A 374 8.22 5.51 5.71
CA ALA A 374 9.60 6.01 5.71
C ALA A 374 10.24 6.06 4.31
N ASN A 375 9.89 5.09 3.45
CA ASN A 375 10.56 4.86 2.17
C ASN A 375 9.60 4.90 0.96
N GLY A 376 8.29 5.11 1.17
CA GLY A 376 7.28 5.12 0.11
C GLY A 376 7.29 6.35 -0.80
N GLU A 377 8.31 7.21 -0.68
CA GLU A 377 8.52 8.37 -1.55
C GLU A 377 10.03 8.54 -1.82
N GLY A 378 10.39 8.98 -3.02
CA GLY A 378 11.77 9.36 -3.37
C GLY A 378 12.76 8.22 -3.67
N TYR A 379 12.49 6.99 -3.22
CA TYR A 379 13.40 5.84 -3.39
C TYR A 379 12.96 4.87 -4.49
N LEU A 380 12.50 5.42 -5.62
CA LEU A 380 11.95 4.70 -6.78
C LEU A 380 10.55 4.12 -6.50
N LEU A 381 10.43 3.00 -5.79
CA LEU A 381 9.11 2.42 -5.51
C LEU A 381 8.35 3.28 -4.49
N THR A 382 7.16 3.72 -4.86
CA THR A 382 6.34 4.61 -4.02
C THR A 382 5.11 3.92 -3.44
N ARG A 383 4.57 4.49 -2.35
CA ARG A 383 3.30 4.07 -1.76
C ARG A 383 2.16 4.13 -2.77
N THR A 384 2.06 5.20 -3.56
CA THR A 384 1.00 5.36 -4.58
C THR A 384 1.09 4.29 -5.66
N GLU A 385 2.31 3.89 -6.05
CA GLU A 385 2.48 2.79 -7.01
C GLU A 385 2.06 1.45 -6.41
N LEU A 386 2.41 1.18 -5.16
CA LEU A 386 1.95 0.00 -4.43
C LEU A 386 0.42 -0.05 -4.32
N GLU A 387 -0.23 1.07 -4.00
CA GLU A 387 -1.69 1.18 -3.96
C GLU A 387 -2.32 0.86 -5.33
N ALA A 388 -1.76 1.39 -6.42
CA ALA A 388 -2.23 1.12 -7.78
C ALA A 388 -2.05 -0.35 -8.20
N PHE A 389 -0.85 -0.91 -7.99
CA PHE A 389 -0.57 -2.32 -8.31
C PHE A 389 -1.48 -3.26 -7.51
N ASN A 390 -1.64 -3.02 -6.21
CA ASN A 390 -2.55 -3.79 -5.36
C ASN A 390 -4.00 -3.67 -5.83
N GLY A 391 -4.45 -2.47 -6.21
CA GLY A 391 -5.81 -2.23 -6.71
C GLY A 391 -6.10 -2.92 -8.06
N TRP A 392 -5.11 -3.01 -8.94
CA TRP A 392 -5.24 -3.75 -10.21
C TRP A 392 -5.19 -5.27 -10.02
N TYR A 393 -4.32 -5.76 -9.13
CA TYR A 393 -4.10 -7.20 -8.97
C TYR A 393 -5.15 -7.89 -8.12
N ARG A 394 -5.57 -7.28 -7.00
CA ARG A 394 -6.52 -7.89 -6.06
C ARG A 394 -7.87 -8.13 -6.71
N SER A 395 -8.48 -9.27 -6.40
CA SER A 395 -9.78 -9.67 -6.92
C SER A 395 -10.94 -9.14 -6.09
N GLY A 396 -10.69 -8.79 -4.82
CA GLY A 396 -11.75 -8.48 -3.85
C GLY A 396 -12.47 -9.73 -3.33
N THR A 397 -11.93 -10.92 -3.59
CA THR A 397 -12.50 -12.22 -3.18
C THR A 397 -11.71 -12.85 -2.03
N SER A 398 -12.18 -13.98 -1.51
CA SER A 398 -11.47 -14.73 -0.47
C SER A 398 -10.11 -15.28 -0.90
N ALA A 399 -9.84 -15.40 -2.21
CA ALA A 399 -8.54 -15.85 -2.72
C ALA A 399 -7.40 -14.90 -2.30
N ASP A 400 -7.69 -13.59 -2.22
CA ASP A 400 -6.71 -12.55 -1.86
C ASP A 400 -6.07 -12.79 -0.48
N ALA A 401 -6.66 -13.62 0.38
CA ALA A 401 -6.08 -14.01 1.66
C ALA A 401 -4.69 -14.65 1.51
N SER A 402 -4.40 -15.32 0.38
CA SER A 402 -3.08 -15.91 0.11
C SER A 402 -1.97 -14.87 -0.11
N LEU A 403 -2.31 -13.61 -0.35
CA LEU A 403 -1.35 -12.51 -0.49
C LEU A 403 -0.84 -12.02 0.87
N ALA A 404 -1.60 -12.24 1.95
CA ALA A 404 -1.21 -11.91 3.32
C ALA A 404 -0.30 -13.02 3.89
N LEU A 405 0.93 -13.09 3.36
CA LEU A 405 1.93 -14.07 3.77
C LEU A 405 2.31 -13.95 5.25
N LEU A 406 2.21 -12.75 5.84
CA LEU A 406 2.40 -12.54 7.28
C LEU A 406 1.31 -13.16 8.15
N ASP A 407 0.14 -13.47 7.60
CA ASP A 407 -0.96 -14.14 8.30
C ASP A 407 -1.07 -15.63 7.94
N THR A 408 -0.22 -16.10 7.03
CA THR A 408 -0.22 -17.47 6.53
C THR A 408 0.62 -18.39 7.44
N ASP A 409 0.20 -19.66 7.56
CA ASP A 409 1.02 -20.71 8.17
C ASP A 409 2.21 -21.06 7.26
N VAL A 410 3.41 -20.80 7.75
CA VAL A 410 4.67 -21.01 7.04
C VAL A 410 5.43 -22.26 7.49
N ALA A 411 4.84 -23.08 8.37
CA ALA A 411 5.47 -24.32 8.82
C ALA A 411 5.69 -25.28 7.63
N GLY A 412 6.89 -25.86 7.58
CA GLY A 412 7.30 -26.78 6.52
C GLY A 412 7.59 -26.11 5.17
N ALA A 413 7.68 -24.78 5.11
CA ALA A 413 8.14 -24.10 3.90
C ALA A 413 9.59 -24.51 3.54
N PRO A 414 9.96 -24.48 2.25
CA PRO A 414 11.33 -24.70 1.82
C PRO A 414 12.31 -23.71 2.46
N PRO A 415 13.58 -24.13 2.72
CA PRO A 415 14.66 -23.23 3.11
C PRO A 415 14.71 -21.96 2.26
N ALA A 416 14.94 -20.81 2.88
CA ALA A 416 14.79 -19.53 2.21
C ALA A 416 16.04 -18.64 2.31
N VAL A 417 16.38 -17.98 1.20
CA VAL A 417 17.13 -16.72 1.24
C VAL A 417 16.14 -15.58 1.09
N VAL A 418 16.11 -14.67 2.04
CA VAL A 418 15.29 -13.45 1.98
C VAL A 418 16.21 -12.25 1.96
N ALA A 419 16.19 -11.46 0.89
CA ALA A 419 17.04 -10.29 0.76
C ALA A 419 16.17 -9.02 0.72
N THR A 420 16.37 -8.09 1.64
CA THR A 420 15.62 -6.83 1.71
C THR A 420 16.52 -5.64 1.36
N ALA A 421 15.94 -4.46 1.15
CA ALA A 421 16.68 -3.23 0.89
C ALA A 421 16.33 -2.18 1.96
N GLN A 422 17.34 -1.44 2.44
CA GLN A 422 17.16 -0.49 3.53
C GLN A 422 16.17 0.63 3.19
N PHE A 423 16.21 1.12 1.94
CA PHE A 423 15.38 2.19 1.40
C PHE A 423 14.31 1.63 0.45
N ASP A 424 13.51 0.71 0.98
CA ASP A 424 12.41 0.04 0.29
C ASP A 424 11.14 0.13 1.16
N PRO A 425 9.98 0.52 0.62
CA PRO A 425 8.71 0.46 1.36
C PRO A 425 8.30 -0.96 1.77
N LEU A 426 8.84 -2.00 1.13
CA LEU A 426 8.56 -3.41 1.44
C LEU A 426 9.54 -4.02 2.45
N ARG A 427 10.47 -3.23 2.99
CA ARG A 427 11.55 -3.72 3.87
C ARG A 427 11.00 -4.45 5.08
N ASP A 428 10.13 -3.81 5.85
CA ASP A 428 9.72 -4.34 7.16
C ASP A 428 8.86 -5.60 7.02
N GLU A 429 8.02 -5.69 5.98
CA GLU A 429 7.25 -6.91 5.72
C GLU A 429 8.14 -8.06 5.25
N GLY A 430 9.12 -7.81 4.39
CA GLY A 430 10.12 -8.82 4.01
C GLY A 430 10.94 -9.32 5.20
N ASP A 431 11.38 -8.41 6.08
CA ASP A 431 12.10 -8.74 7.32
C ASP A 431 11.20 -9.54 8.28
N ALA A 432 9.92 -9.15 8.42
CA ALA A 432 8.94 -9.87 9.23
C ALA A 432 8.67 -11.27 8.69
N TYR A 433 8.60 -11.45 7.38
CA TYR A 433 8.41 -12.77 6.77
C TYR A 433 9.61 -13.69 7.00
N ALA A 434 10.84 -13.17 6.87
CA ALA A 434 12.06 -13.90 7.22
C ALA A 434 12.06 -14.35 8.69
N ALA A 435 11.66 -13.47 9.60
CA ALA A 435 11.52 -13.78 11.02
C ALA A 435 10.46 -14.87 11.28
N ARG A 436 9.30 -14.80 10.61
CA ARG A 436 8.24 -15.82 10.73
C ARG A 436 8.71 -17.19 10.28
N LEU A 437 9.40 -17.27 9.14
CA LEU A 437 9.99 -18.53 8.66
C LEU A 437 10.97 -19.11 9.69
N ALA A 438 11.85 -18.28 10.26
CA ALA A 438 12.80 -18.71 11.27
C ALA A 438 12.11 -19.20 12.56
N VAL A 439 11.08 -18.49 13.04
CA VAL A 439 10.27 -18.89 14.21
C VAL A 439 9.55 -20.21 13.96
N ALA A 440 9.11 -20.48 12.73
CA ALA A 440 8.50 -21.75 12.32
C ALA A 440 9.54 -22.89 12.11
N GLY A 441 10.82 -22.65 12.36
CA GLY A 441 11.88 -23.65 12.24
C GLY A 441 12.38 -23.89 10.81
N VAL A 442 12.00 -23.04 9.85
CA VAL A 442 12.52 -23.09 8.48
C VAL A 442 13.97 -22.55 8.47
N PRO A 443 14.93 -23.20 7.80
CA PRO A 443 16.26 -22.64 7.60
C PRO A 443 16.19 -21.36 6.76
N VAL A 444 16.61 -20.22 7.32
CA VAL A 444 16.54 -18.91 6.67
C VAL A 444 17.90 -18.22 6.67
N ARG A 445 18.29 -17.68 5.52
CA ARG A 445 19.37 -16.70 5.37
C ARG A 445 18.75 -15.35 5.04
N HIS A 446 18.59 -14.51 6.05
CA HIS A 446 18.12 -13.13 5.87
C HIS A 446 19.32 -12.22 5.60
N LEU A 447 19.27 -11.50 4.48
CA LEU A 447 20.36 -10.66 3.98
C LEU A 447 19.83 -9.24 3.71
N PRO A 448 19.78 -8.38 4.74
CA PRO A 448 19.47 -6.96 4.55
C PRO A 448 20.49 -6.32 3.59
N GLY A 449 20.02 -5.38 2.77
CA GLY A 449 20.83 -4.59 1.85
C GLY A 449 20.98 -3.14 2.33
N PRO A 450 21.98 -2.81 3.16
CA PRO A 450 22.27 -1.44 3.59
C PRO A 450 22.50 -0.52 2.38
N GLY A 451 21.91 0.66 2.41
CA GLY A 451 22.05 1.66 1.35
C GLY A 451 21.34 1.31 0.03
N LEU A 452 20.72 0.14 -0.10
CA LEU A 452 20.05 -0.30 -1.34
C LEU A 452 18.59 0.16 -1.39
N ILE A 453 18.05 0.26 -2.61
CA ILE A 453 16.66 0.62 -2.93
C ILE A 453 15.88 -0.57 -3.51
N HIS A 454 14.56 -0.46 -3.61
CA HIS A 454 13.75 -1.48 -4.30
C HIS A 454 14.21 -1.70 -5.75
N GLY A 455 14.24 -2.97 -6.18
CA GLY A 455 14.66 -3.34 -7.54
C GLY A 455 16.17 -3.37 -7.78
N TRP A 456 17.00 -3.20 -6.73
CA TRP A 456 18.47 -3.17 -6.84
C TRP A 456 19.06 -4.37 -7.59
N PHE A 457 18.46 -5.55 -7.46
CA PHE A 457 18.96 -6.78 -8.07
C PHE A 457 18.82 -6.79 -9.60
N ALA A 458 17.81 -6.09 -10.14
CA ALA A 458 17.62 -5.94 -11.58
C ALA A 458 18.49 -4.82 -12.20
N MET A 459 19.11 -3.98 -11.36
CA MET A 459 19.97 -2.87 -11.80
C MET A 459 21.44 -3.29 -11.88
N LEU A 460 21.71 -4.34 -12.66
CA LEU A 460 23.04 -4.93 -12.80
C LEU A 460 24.09 -3.92 -13.24
N GLY A 461 25.23 -3.88 -12.52
CA GLY A 461 26.35 -2.99 -12.85
C GLY A 461 26.12 -1.51 -12.52
N VAL A 462 24.99 -1.15 -11.89
CA VAL A 462 24.68 0.24 -11.52
C VAL A 462 25.36 0.65 -10.21
N SER A 463 25.41 -0.25 -9.22
CA SER A 463 25.99 0.00 -7.91
C SER A 463 26.89 -1.17 -7.50
N ALA A 464 28.11 -0.86 -7.06
CA ALA A 464 29.04 -1.86 -6.57
C ALA A 464 28.52 -2.55 -5.29
N ALA A 465 27.79 -1.81 -4.44
CA ALA A 465 27.14 -2.36 -3.27
C ALA A 465 26.03 -3.35 -3.65
N ALA A 466 25.22 -3.01 -4.65
CA ALA A 466 24.20 -3.92 -5.20
C ALA A 466 24.83 -5.18 -5.81
N ASP A 467 25.91 -5.05 -6.58
CA ASP A 467 26.61 -6.20 -7.18
C ASP A 467 27.21 -7.13 -6.11
N ALA A 468 27.83 -6.57 -5.06
CA ALA A 468 28.35 -7.34 -3.94
C ALA A 468 27.23 -8.07 -3.18
N GLN A 469 26.10 -7.39 -2.94
CA GLN A 469 24.93 -8.02 -2.32
C GLN A 469 24.36 -9.14 -3.21
N ALA A 470 24.30 -8.95 -4.53
CA ALA A 470 23.83 -9.98 -5.46
C ALA A 470 24.69 -11.24 -5.37
N VAL A 471 26.03 -11.10 -5.28
CA VAL A 471 26.94 -12.23 -5.10
C VAL A 471 26.65 -12.95 -3.78
N ALA A 472 26.49 -12.22 -2.68
CA ALA A 472 26.23 -12.82 -1.37
C ALA A 472 24.90 -13.58 -1.34
N VAL A 473 23.84 -12.99 -1.91
CA VAL A 473 22.50 -13.57 -1.99
C VAL A 473 22.48 -14.82 -2.86
N LEU A 474 23.10 -14.79 -4.05
CA LEU A 474 23.16 -15.92 -4.96
C LEU A 474 24.04 -17.05 -4.43
N SER A 475 25.14 -16.73 -3.73
CA SER A 475 25.96 -17.73 -3.04
C SER A 475 25.16 -18.44 -1.95
N ALA A 476 24.46 -17.69 -1.09
CA ALA A 476 23.62 -18.26 -0.05
C ALA A 476 22.51 -19.16 -0.62
N PHE A 477 21.92 -18.76 -1.76
CA PHE A 477 20.90 -19.58 -2.42
C PHE A 477 21.49 -20.86 -3.01
N GLY A 478 22.67 -20.77 -3.64
CA GLY A 478 23.42 -21.91 -4.13
C GLY A 478 23.83 -22.89 -3.03
N GLU A 479 24.15 -22.41 -1.82
CA GLU A 479 24.43 -23.24 -0.65
C GLU A 479 23.19 -24.04 -0.22
N LEU A 480 22.01 -23.42 -0.18
CA LEU A 480 20.75 -24.08 0.18
C LEU A 480 20.31 -25.13 -0.85
N LEU A 481 20.68 -24.97 -2.12
CA LEU A 481 20.44 -25.96 -3.19
C LEU A 481 21.47 -27.11 -3.22
N GLY A 482 22.18 -27.35 -2.10
CA GLY A 482 23.23 -28.37 -1.99
C GLY A 482 24.56 -27.87 -2.56
N GLY A 483 25.12 -26.83 -1.91
CA GLY A 483 26.41 -26.19 -2.22
C GLY A 483 27.54 -27.13 -2.63
#